data_AF-A0A349MA02-F1
#
_entry.id   AF-A0A349MA02-F1
#
_cell.length_a   1.000
_cell.length_b   1.000
_cell.length_c   1.000
_cell.angle_alpha   90.00
_cell.angle_beta   90.00
_cell.angle_gamma   90.00
#
_symmetry.space_group_name_H-M   'P 1'
#
loop_
_entity.id
_entity.type
_entity.pdbx_description
1 polymer ?
#
loop_
_entity_poly.entity_id
_entity_poly.type
_entity_poly.pdbx_seq_one_letter_code
_entity_poly.pdbx_strand_id
1 'polypeptide(L)'
;MSYDLPQRPRRNRQSAAVRGLVRETHLTPSHLIYPLFVLDGECRREPIESMPGIDRVTEDHALREIESAMELGVSSFVLFPAVNDD
;
A
#
# COMPACT_ATOMS: atom_id res chain seq x y z
N MET A 1 -37.71 32.48 -3.87
CA MET A 1 -37.64 31.55 -5.01
C MET A 1 -37.22 30.18 -4.50
N SER A 2 -38.17 29.25 -4.33
CA SER A 2 -37.85 27.87 -3.94
C SER A 2 -37.54 27.10 -5.22
N TYR A 3 -36.30 26.66 -5.40
CA TYR A 3 -35.94 25.80 -6.53
C TYR A 3 -36.25 24.35 -6.13
N ASP A 4 -37.30 23.77 -6.71
CA ASP A 4 -37.50 22.33 -6.66
C ASP A 4 -36.48 21.67 -7.59
N LEU A 5 -35.37 21.23 -7.00
CA LEU A 5 -34.31 20.52 -7.72
C LEU A 5 -34.51 19.04 -7.41
N PRO A 6 -35.05 18.25 -8.37
CA PRO A 6 -35.38 16.84 -8.15
C PRO A 6 -34.12 16.00 -7.86
N GLN A 7 -32.96 16.42 -8.36
CA GLN A 7 -31.67 15.81 -8.05
C GLN A 7 -30.80 16.75 -7.23
N ARG A 8 -30.43 16.29 -6.03
CA ARG A 8 -29.53 17.01 -5.12
C ARG A 8 -28.42 16.07 -4.64
N PRO A 9 -27.37 15.83 -5.45
CA PRO A 9 -26.29 14.90 -5.11
C PRO A 9 -25.57 15.22 -3.79
N ARG A 10 -25.63 16.48 -3.33
CA ARG A 10 -25.10 16.89 -2.03
C ARG A 10 -25.78 16.21 -0.83
N ARG A 11 -27.02 15.70 -0.98
CA ARG A 11 -27.70 14.89 0.06
C ARG A 11 -26.88 13.65 0.42
N ASN A 12 -26.31 12.97 -0.58
CA ASN A 12 -25.43 11.82 -0.41
C ASN A 12 -24.10 12.15 0.29
N ARG A 13 -23.80 13.45 0.49
CA ARG A 13 -22.54 13.92 1.11
C ARG A 13 -22.76 14.57 2.48
N GLN A 14 -24.00 14.61 2.99
CA GLN A 14 -24.38 15.37 4.18
C GLN A 14 -23.66 14.93 5.47
N SER A 15 -23.43 13.63 5.64
CA SER A 15 -22.77 13.08 6.83
C SER A 15 -21.78 11.97 6.47
N ALA A 16 -20.88 11.63 7.40
CA ALA A 16 -19.95 10.51 7.23
C ALA A 16 -20.70 9.18 7.01
N ALA A 17 -21.79 8.94 7.75
CA ALA A 17 -22.61 7.74 7.61
C ALA A 17 -23.25 7.62 6.22
N VAL A 18 -23.83 8.70 5.68
CA VAL A 18 -24.44 8.69 4.34
C VAL A 18 -23.37 8.49 3.27
N ARG A 19 -22.21 9.15 3.38
CA ARG A 19 -21.08 8.92 2.46
C ARG A 19 -20.54 7.49 2.54
N GLY A 20 -20.55 6.88 3.72
CA GLY A 20 -20.16 5.49 3.91
C GLY A 20 -21.13 4.52 3.23
N LEU A 21 -22.44 4.75 3.34
CA LEU A 21 -23.47 3.92 2.73
C LEU A 21 -23.39 3.89 1.20
N VAL A 22 -23.08 5.03 0.57
CA VAL A 22 -23.08 5.19 -0.90
C VAL A 22 -21.68 5.06 -1.52
N ARG A 23 -20.65 4.74 -0.73
CA ARG A 23 -19.27 4.60 -1.22
C ARG A 23 -19.18 3.39 -2.15
N GLU A 24 -18.65 3.59 -3.34
CA GLU A 24 -18.53 2.54 -4.35
C GLU A 24 -17.29 1.66 -4.16
N THR A 25 -16.21 2.22 -3.62
CA THR A 25 -14.92 1.53 -3.50
C THR A 25 -14.38 1.61 -2.07
N HIS A 26 -14.01 0.44 -1.55
CA HIS A 26 -13.34 0.28 -0.27
C HIS A 26 -11.92 -0.22 -0.51
N LEU A 27 -10.92 0.52 -0.03
CA LEU A 27 -9.52 0.06 -0.03
C LEU A 27 -9.26 -0.70 1.27
N THR A 28 -8.73 -1.91 1.15
CA THR A 28 -8.33 -2.78 2.27
C THR A 28 -6.88 -3.22 2.06
N PRO A 29 -6.16 -3.65 3.11
CA PRO A 29 -4.79 -4.16 2.98
C PRO A 29 -4.63 -5.27 1.93
N SER A 30 -5.66 -6.11 1.74
CA SER A 30 -5.70 -7.17 0.73
C SER A 30 -5.65 -6.68 -0.72
N HIS A 31 -5.86 -5.39 -0.98
CA HIS A 31 -5.73 -4.79 -2.32
C HIS A 31 -4.32 -4.25 -2.59
N LEU A 32 -3.42 -4.29 -1.59
CA LEU A 32 -2.07 -3.75 -1.71
C LEU A 32 -1.09 -4.86 -2.14
N ILE A 33 -0.11 -4.46 -2.94
CA ILE A 33 1.06 -5.28 -3.28
C ILE A 33 2.28 -4.54 -2.73
N TYR A 34 3.11 -5.20 -1.93
CA TYR A 34 4.30 -4.60 -1.34
C TYR A 34 5.57 -4.95 -2.15
N PRO A 35 6.24 -3.96 -2.77
CA PRO A 35 7.52 -4.17 -3.44
C PRO A 35 8.67 -4.34 -2.47
N LEU A 36 9.51 -5.34 -2.69
CA LEU A 36 10.74 -5.60 -1.93
C LEU A 36 11.93 -5.65 -2.87
N PHE A 37 12.99 -4.93 -2.52
CA PHE A 37 14.26 -4.94 -3.26
C PHE A 37 15.25 -5.85 -2.55
N VAL A 38 15.60 -6.97 -3.17
CA VAL A 38 16.41 -8.02 -2.54
C VAL A 38 17.83 -7.98 -3.09
N LEU A 39 18.84 -7.95 -2.23
CA LEU A 39 20.26 -8.05 -2.60
C LEU A 39 20.90 -9.29 -1.98
N ASP A 40 22.01 -9.73 -2.57
CA ASP A 40 22.77 -10.88 -2.09
C ASP A 40 23.59 -10.58 -0.83
N GLY A 41 23.86 -11.63 -0.05
CA GLY A 41 24.64 -11.59 1.18
C GLY A 41 23.80 -11.91 2.41
N GLU A 42 24.28 -11.51 3.59
CA GLU A 42 23.65 -11.83 4.88
C GLU A 42 23.55 -10.60 5.77
N CYS A 43 22.41 -10.41 6.43
CA CYS A 43 22.17 -9.34 7.41
C CYS A 43 22.56 -7.93 6.90
N ARG A 44 22.26 -7.63 5.63
CA ARG A 44 22.55 -6.32 5.01
C ARG A 44 21.28 -5.55 4.68
N ARG A 45 21.41 -4.24 4.77
CA ARG A 45 20.38 -3.25 4.42
C ARG A 45 21.07 -2.02 3.83
N GLU A 46 20.64 -1.62 2.64
CA GLU A 46 21.23 -0.50 1.90
C GLU A 46 20.16 0.49 1.49
N PRO A 47 20.24 1.76 1.93
CA PRO A 47 19.25 2.75 1.56
C PRO A 47 19.30 3.08 0.08
N ILE A 48 18.12 3.22 -0.53
CA ILE A 48 17.98 3.76 -1.88
C ILE A 48 17.79 5.28 -1.74
N GLU A 49 18.84 6.06 -1.99
CA GLU A 49 18.84 7.52 -1.76
C GLU A 49 17.68 8.26 -2.45
N SER A 50 17.29 7.81 -3.64
CA SER A 50 16.19 8.39 -4.41
C SER A 50 14.79 7.96 -3.93
N MET A 51 14.71 6.99 -3.02
CA MET A 51 13.47 6.44 -2.45
C MET A 51 13.53 6.45 -0.92
N PRO A 52 13.32 7.61 -0.26
CA PRO A 52 13.41 7.72 1.19
C PRO A 52 12.49 6.73 1.92
N GLY A 53 13.06 6.00 2.88
CA GLY A 53 12.36 4.97 3.65
C GLY A 53 12.31 3.59 2.99
N ILE A 54 12.94 3.43 1.82
CA ILE A 54 13.05 2.15 1.11
C ILE A 54 14.52 1.73 1.05
N ASP A 55 14.77 0.47 1.41
CA ASP A 55 16.09 -0.13 1.39
C ASP A 55 16.10 -1.35 0.46
N ARG A 56 17.28 -1.65 -0.08
CA ARG A 56 17.61 -2.99 -0.58
C ARG A 56 18.04 -3.84 0.61
N VAL A 57 17.52 -5.05 0.72
CA VAL A 57 17.71 -5.91 1.89
C VAL A 57 18.10 -7.32 1.49
N THR A 58 18.82 -8.03 2.35
CA THR A 58 19.05 -9.47 2.19
C THR A 58 17.77 -10.27 2.45
N GLU A 59 17.73 -11.53 2.01
CA GLU A 59 16.57 -12.42 2.16
C GLU A 59 16.07 -12.50 3.61
N ASP A 60 16.97 -12.57 4.60
CA ASP A 60 16.61 -12.66 6.02
C ASP A 60 15.86 -11.42 6.52
N HIS A 61 16.20 -10.24 6.01
CA HIS A 61 15.49 -9.00 6.31
C HIS A 61 14.17 -8.90 5.53
N ALA A 62 14.15 -9.32 4.26
CA ALA A 62 12.92 -9.35 3.46
C ALA A 62 11.85 -10.25 4.11
N LEU A 63 12.23 -11.42 4.64
CA LEU A 63 11.30 -12.31 5.32
C LEU A 63 10.68 -11.69 6.59
N ARG A 64 11.46 -10.93 7.37
CA ARG A 64 10.94 -10.20 8.55
C ARG A 64 9.97 -9.08 8.15
N GLU A 65 10.23 -8.40 7.03
CA GLU A 65 9.32 -7.39 6.49
C GLU A 65 8.02 -8.02 5.98
N ILE A 66 8.10 -9.16 5.31
CA ILE A 66 6.94 -9.93 4.85
C ILE A 66 6.08 -10.35 6.06
N GLU A 67 6.69 -10.90 7.11
CA GLU A 67 5.98 -11.28 8.34
C GLU A 67 5.22 -10.08 8.93
N SER A 68 5.90 -8.94 9.10
CA SER A 68 5.29 -7.71 9.61
C SER A 68 4.16 -7.19 8.71
N ALA A 69 4.32 -7.27 7.39
CA ALA A 69 3.30 -6.84 6.43
C ALA A 69 2.06 -7.76 6.46
N MET A 70 2.27 -9.07 6.63
CA MET A 70 1.19 -10.04 6.78
C MET A 70 0.38 -9.80 8.06
N GLU A 71 1.01 -9.44 9.17
CA GLU A 71 0.31 -9.03 10.41
C GLU A 71 -0.59 -7.81 10.20
N LEU A 72 -0.23 -6.92 9.27
CA LEU A 72 -1.03 -5.75 8.88
C LEU A 72 -2.10 -6.06 7.80
N GLY A 73 -2.17 -7.31 7.32
CA GLY A 73 -3.14 -7.76 6.33
C GLY A 73 -2.70 -7.61 4.86
N VAL A 74 -1.44 -7.25 4.60
CA VAL A 74 -0.87 -7.23 3.24
C VAL A 74 -0.30 -8.60 2.93
N SER A 75 -0.86 -9.29 1.94
CA SER A 75 -0.52 -10.67 1.60
C SER A 75 0.06 -10.86 0.20
N SER A 76 0.22 -9.77 -0.56
CA SER A 76 0.78 -9.80 -1.92
C SER A 76 2.10 -9.03 -1.96
N PHE A 77 3.11 -9.66 -2.55
CA PHE A 77 4.48 -9.13 -2.61
C PHE A 77 5.02 -9.23 -4.03
N VAL A 78 5.87 -8.27 -4.40
CA VAL A 78 6.61 -8.31 -5.66
C VAL A 78 8.09 -8.12 -5.37
N LEU A 79 8.91 -9.06 -5.84
CA LEU A 79 10.34 -9.09 -5.56
C LEU A 79 11.13 -8.52 -6.74
N PHE A 80 12.06 -7.62 -6.44
CA PHE A 80 12.99 -7.04 -7.39
C PHE A 80 14.42 -7.37 -6.97
N PRO A 81 15.12 -8.29 -7.65
CA PRO A 81 16.52 -8.59 -7.33
C PRO A 81 17.41 -7.43 -7.77
N ALA A 82 18.28 -6.97 -6.87
CA ALA A 82 19.35 -6.03 -7.14
C ALA A 82 20.62 -6.81 -7.51
N VAL A 83 20.71 -7.19 -8.78
CA VAL A 83 21.85 -7.94 -9.33
C VAL A 83 22.95 -6.96 -9.73
N ASN A 84 24.21 -7.34 -9.52
CA ASN A 84 25.36 -6.58 -10.03
C ASN A 84 25.48 -6.79 -11.54
N ASP A 85 25.99 -5.79 -12.26
CA ASP A 85 26.14 -5.81 -13.73
C ASP A 85 27.35 -6.65 -14.24
N ASP A 86 27.90 -7.55 -13.42
CA ASP A 86 29.10 -8.35 -13.73
C ASP A 86 28.86 -9.46 -14.76
#